data_AF-A0AAU0MYF6-F1
#
_entry.id   AF-A0AAU0MYF6-F1
#
_cell.length_a   1.000
_cell.length_b   1.000
_cell.length_c   1.000
_cell.angle_alpha   90.00
_cell.angle_beta   90.00
_cell.angle_gamma   90.00
#
_symmetry.space_group_name_H-M   'P 1'
#
loop_
_entity.id
_entity.type
_entity.pdbx_description
1 polymer ?
#
loop_
_entity_poly.entity_id
_entity_poly.type
_entity_poly.pdbx_seq_one_letter_code
_entity_poly.pdbx_strand_id
1 'polypeptide(L)'
;MARRLSLLLGVFLSVSSPSLLAADESDSYLNYKIPGLDKPAIRQGDILPLLQGLQKSPLLRVEEIARSYEGRPISSVSIGRGDTRVMMWSQMHGDEPTATTALFDLLAFITAPEQAQWREGWMDDLTLVMVPMLNPDGAERVTRHNAQSFDVNRDAKALQSPEGRALMSLAKSFKPEFGFNLHDQNRHYGVGQTDKMATISVLAPAYNEAREVNASRARAMKLIGLLTQRIGPVIGDHIAKYDDTYAWRAFGDTFAEMGISTILIESGAHPNDPNRQVARRMNFEMLVAAIDSIASGSYQPVSVGVYDAIPFNRDEAFVDVKIDNVRAGDGDKAYRTDIAINHRYGSVSVVDVGDLSNKHGALSVDAGGAHYQAAKAFQLEKTLELTDRRYLELLRSGYGYFVGDSELLVKETQWPVVVNPANLEGERPARRQTATFLLKDEAGVRLAVLNGGVVDVRNGTLLALDLEP
;
A
#
# COMPACT_ATOMS: atom_id res chain seq x y z
N MET A 1 -3.24 48.54 67.97
CA MET A 1 -3.16 49.32 66.71
C MET A 1 -1.80 49.01 66.07
N ALA A 2 -1.69 47.91 65.33
CA ALA A 2 -0.49 47.52 64.59
C ALA A 2 -0.89 46.44 63.57
N ARG A 3 -0.65 46.71 62.29
CA ARG A 3 -0.80 45.74 61.20
C ARG A 3 0.29 44.67 61.34
N ARG A 4 -0.08 43.39 61.39
CA ARG A 4 0.80 42.27 61.02
C ARG A 4 0.05 41.19 60.25
N LEU A 5 0.69 40.84 59.13
CA LEU A 5 0.58 39.69 58.26
C LEU A 5 0.10 38.40 58.95
N SER A 6 -0.75 37.64 58.24
CA SER A 6 -0.77 36.18 58.33
C SER A 6 -0.91 35.64 56.92
N LEU A 7 0.18 35.01 56.47
CA LEU A 7 0.35 34.31 55.22
C LEU A 7 -0.37 32.96 55.35
N LEU A 8 -1.37 32.69 54.51
CA LEU A 8 -1.96 31.35 54.37
C LEU A 8 -1.47 30.78 53.04
N LEU A 9 -0.47 29.90 53.16
CA LEU A 9 0.14 29.15 52.07
C LEU A 9 -0.82 28.01 51.69
N GLY A 10 -1.64 28.22 50.66
CA GLY A 10 -2.43 27.16 50.04
C GLY A 10 -1.55 26.33 49.12
N VAL A 11 -1.18 25.13 49.54
CA VAL A 11 -0.51 24.14 48.68
C VAL A 11 -1.56 23.59 47.71
N PHE A 12 -1.59 24.10 46.48
CA PHE A 12 -2.22 23.42 45.36
C PHE A 12 -1.30 22.29 44.90
N LEU A 13 -1.61 21.07 45.30
CA LEU A 13 -1.07 19.87 44.66
C LEU A 13 -1.73 19.75 43.28
N SER A 14 -1.10 20.34 42.26
CA SER A 14 -1.35 19.96 40.88
C SER A 14 -0.81 18.54 40.70
N VAL A 15 -1.71 17.55 40.67
CA VAL A 15 -1.36 16.23 40.13
C VAL A 15 -1.21 16.43 38.62
N SER A 16 0.00 16.81 38.21
CA SER A 16 0.42 16.69 36.83
C SER A 16 0.49 15.19 36.52
N SER A 17 -0.52 14.68 35.82
CA SER A 17 -0.39 13.44 35.07
C SER A 17 0.92 13.51 34.27
N PRO A 18 1.76 12.48 34.24
CA PRO A 18 2.93 12.51 33.39
C PRO A 18 2.45 12.51 31.94
N SER A 19 2.39 13.70 31.35
CA SER A 19 2.35 13.89 29.91
C SER A 19 3.65 13.31 29.37
N LEU A 20 3.57 12.07 28.90
CA LEU A 20 4.65 11.35 28.25
C LEU A 20 4.79 11.87 26.81
N LEU A 21 5.21 13.12 26.66
CA LEU A 21 5.64 13.69 25.39
C LEU A 21 6.67 14.80 25.64
N ALA A 22 7.95 14.45 25.50
CA ALA A 22 8.89 15.12 24.59
C ALA A 22 10.33 14.66 24.88
N ALA A 23 11.07 14.45 23.78
CA ALA A 23 12.52 14.22 23.67
C ALA A 23 13.00 12.77 23.87
N ASP A 24 12.90 11.94 22.80
CA ASP A 24 14.06 11.53 21.97
C ASP A 24 13.58 10.67 20.78
N GLU A 25 12.80 11.24 19.84
CA GLU A 25 12.35 10.51 18.63
C GLU A 25 13.48 10.47 17.57
N SER A 26 14.56 9.75 17.89
CA SER A 26 15.11 8.87 16.87
C SER A 26 14.04 7.83 16.55
N ASP A 27 13.79 7.60 15.25
CA ASP A 27 12.63 6.87 14.72
C ASP A 27 12.48 5.46 15.37
N SER A 28 11.76 5.38 16.50
CA SER A 28 11.74 4.19 17.36
C SER A 28 11.22 2.96 16.61
N TYR A 29 10.39 3.16 15.58
CA TYR A 29 9.96 2.15 14.63
C TYR A 29 11.13 1.33 14.07
N LEU A 30 12.24 1.97 13.69
CA LEU A 30 13.37 1.29 13.03
C LEU A 30 14.01 0.21 13.92
N ASN A 31 13.88 0.32 15.24
CA ASN A 31 14.38 -0.68 16.19
C ASN A 31 13.57 -1.98 16.16
N TYR A 32 12.33 -1.92 15.69
CA TYR A 32 11.39 -3.05 15.68
C TYR A 32 11.05 -3.53 14.26
N LYS A 33 11.53 -2.82 13.22
CA LYS A 33 11.36 -3.23 11.83
C LYS A 33 12.05 -4.58 11.59
N ILE A 34 11.27 -5.60 11.27
CA ILE A 34 11.80 -6.94 10.97
C ILE A 34 12.60 -6.91 9.65
N PRO A 35 13.89 -7.31 9.67
CA PRO A 35 14.73 -7.35 8.48
C PRO A 35 14.29 -8.45 7.51
N GLY A 36 14.58 -8.27 6.23
CA GLY A 36 14.28 -9.25 5.18
C GLY A 36 12.81 -9.27 4.70
N LEU A 37 11.96 -8.40 5.24
CA LEU A 37 10.57 -8.21 4.80
C LEU A 37 10.36 -6.97 3.90
N ASP A 38 11.43 -6.29 3.50
CA ASP A 38 11.39 -5.21 2.51
C ASP A 38 11.51 -5.81 1.10
N LYS A 39 10.36 -6.26 0.56
CA LYS A 39 10.25 -6.96 -0.73
C LYS A 39 8.82 -6.86 -1.27
N PRO A 40 8.62 -7.02 -2.60
CA PRO A 40 7.32 -6.81 -3.24
C PRO A 40 6.27 -7.89 -2.91
N ALA A 41 6.68 -9.05 -2.40
CA ALA A 41 5.76 -10.11 -2.00
C ALA A 41 6.27 -10.82 -0.75
N ILE A 42 5.34 -11.15 0.14
CA ILE A 42 5.59 -11.93 1.35
C ILE A 42 4.90 -13.28 1.20
N ARG A 43 5.70 -14.34 1.22
CA ARG A 43 5.26 -15.73 1.06
C ARG A 43 5.27 -16.45 2.39
N GLN A 44 4.68 -17.65 2.42
CA GLN A 44 4.63 -18.42 3.65
C GLN A 44 6.03 -18.75 4.17
N GLY A 45 6.96 -19.06 3.26
CA GLY A 45 8.36 -19.33 3.62
C GLY A 45 9.06 -18.17 4.33
N ASP A 46 8.63 -16.93 4.10
CA ASP A 46 9.19 -15.74 4.74
C ASP A 46 8.76 -15.59 6.20
N ILE A 47 7.53 -16.02 6.51
CA ILE A 47 6.92 -15.80 7.84
C ILE A 47 7.00 -17.01 8.76
N LEU A 48 7.16 -18.23 8.21
CA LEU A 48 7.24 -19.45 9.03
C LEU A 48 8.38 -19.42 10.06
N PRO A 49 9.62 -19.01 9.71
CA PRO A 49 10.69 -18.89 10.70
C PRO A 49 10.37 -17.87 11.80
N LEU A 50 9.69 -16.78 11.46
CA LEU A 50 9.28 -15.76 12.42
C LEU A 50 8.23 -16.33 13.39
N LEU A 51 7.21 -17.03 12.89
CA LEU A 51 6.19 -17.69 13.71
C LEU A 51 6.80 -18.74 14.66
N GLN A 52 7.76 -19.53 14.18
CA GLN A 52 8.51 -20.49 15.01
C GLN A 52 9.35 -19.80 16.08
N GLY A 53 9.89 -18.62 15.79
CA GLY A 53 10.56 -17.78 16.79
C GLY A 53 9.59 -17.31 17.88
N LEU A 54 8.42 -16.81 17.48
CA LEU A 54 7.39 -16.31 18.38
C LEU A 54 6.81 -17.39 19.30
N GLN A 55 6.74 -18.65 18.85
CA GLN A 55 6.35 -19.80 19.68
C GLN A 55 7.22 -20.01 20.93
N LYS A 56 8.45 -19.49 20.93
CA LYS A 56 9.37 -19.59 22.08
C LYS A 56 9.10 -18.52 23.14
N SER A 57 8.31 -17.49 22.81
CA SER A 57 7.98 -16.43 23.74
C SER A 57 6.90 -16.89 24.73
N PRO A 58 7.12 -16.80 26.05
CA PRO A 58 6.08 -17.13 27.03
C PRO A 58 4.94 -16.10 27.05
N LEU A 59 5.11 -14.96 26.38
CA LEU A 59 4.10 -13.90 26.28
C LEU A 59 3.05 -14.19 25.22
N LEU A 60 3.39 -15.02 24.23
CA LEU A 60 2.60 -15.23 23.02
C LEU A 60 2.06 -16.64 22.96
N ARG A 61 0.83 -16.77 22.47
CA ARG A 61 0.25 -18.06 22.08
C ARG A 61 0.11 -18.10 20.56
N VAL A 62 0.88 -18.97 19.92
CA VAL A 62 0.82 -19.18 18.46
C VAL A 62 0.10 -20.49 18.17
N GLU A 63 -0.98 -20.43 17.40
CA GLU A 63 -1.81 -21.61 17.09
C GLU A 63 -2.09 -21.71 15.60
N GLU A 64 -2.00 -22.92 15.05
CA GLU A 64 -2.57 -23.22 13.74
C GLU A 64 -4.10 -23.29 13.88
N ILE A 65 -4.80 -22.33 13.26
CA ILE A 65 -6.27 -22.24 13.34
C ILE A 65 -6.96 -22.98 12.21
N ALA A 66 -6.24 -23.20 11.10
CA ALA A 66 -6.71 -23.92 9.93
C ALA A 66 -5.55 -24.26 8.99
N ARG A 67 -5.88 -24.93 7.88
CA ARG A 67 -5.01 -25.06 6.71
C ARG A 67 -5.74 -24.52 5.48
N SER A 68 -4.97 -23.95 4.55
CA SER A 68 -5.47 -23.53 3.24
C SER A 68 -5.92 -24.73 2.39
N TYR A 69 -6.45 -24.45 1.20
CA TYR A 69 -6.85 -25.50 0.26
C TYR A 69 -5.69 -26.43 -0.13
N GLU A 70 -4.48 -25.89 -0.36
CA GLU A 70 -3.28 -26.69 -0.65
C GLU A 70 -2.56 -27.21 0.61
N GLY A 71 -3.17 -27.08 1.79
CA GLY A 71 -2.68 -27.68 3.04
C GLY A 71 -1.64 -26.85 3.81
N ARG A 72 -1.41 -25.59 3.41
CA ARG A 72 -0.50 -24.66 4.09
C ARG A 72 -1.11 -24.20 5.43
N PRO A 73 -0.34 -24.14 6.53
CA PRO A 73 -0.87 -23.72 7.82
C PRO A 73 -1.29 -22.25 7.82
N ILE A 74 -2.43 -21.97 8.46
CA ILE A 74 -2.92 -20.62 8.77
C ILE A 74 -2.81 -20.48 10.28
N SER A 75 -1.98 -19.55 10.74
CA SER A 75 -1.65 -19.38 12.15
C SER A 75 -2.24 -18.09 12.71
N SER A 76 -2.65 -18.14 13.97
CA SER A 76 -2.94 -16.96 14.78
C SER A 76 -1.86 -16.76 15.85
N VAL A 77 -1.68 -15.51 16.28
CA VAL A 77 -0.82 -15.12 17.40
C VAL A 77 -1.65 -14.31 18.39
N SER A 78 -1.71 -14.74 19.64
CA SER A 78 -2.52 -14.11 20.68
C SER A 78 -1.67 -13.65 21.87
N ILE A 79 -2.11 -12.56 22.52
CA ILE A 79 -1.49 -11.98 23.72
C ILE A 79 -2.52 -11.20 24.55
N GLY A 80 -2.27 -11.06 25.85
CA GLY A 80 -3.17 -10.37 26.77
C GLY A 80 -4.21 -11.32 27.38
N ARG A 81 -4.97 -10.80 28.34
CA ARG A 81 -5.95 -11.56 29.11
C ARG A 81 -7.18 -10.74 29.50
N GLY A 82 -7.30 -9.52 28.97
CA GLY A 82 -8.41 -8.62 29.28
C GLY A 82 -9.68 -8.91 28.49
N ASP A 83 -10.79 -8.37 28.97
CA ASP A 83 -12.12 -8.66 28.42
C ASP A 83 -12.39 -7.97 27.07
N THR A 84 -11.67 -6.87 26.77
CA THR A 84 -11.81 -6.19 25.48
C THR A 84 -11.03 -6.93 24.42
N ARG A 85 -11.72 -7.48 23.42
CA ARG A 85 -11.14 -8.38 22.42
C ARG A 85 -10.88 -7.65 21.10
N VAL A 86 -9.64 -7.71 20.62
CA VAL A 86 -9.22 -7.06 19.37
C VAL A 86 -8.70 -8.11 18.41
N MET A 87 -9.30 -8.19 17.23
CA MET A 87 -8.89 -9.11 16.16
C MET A 87 -8.24 -8.32 15.03
N MET A 88 -7.11 -8.79 14.51
CA MET A 88 -6.40 -8.20 13.38
C MET A 88 -6.10 -9.29 12.36
N TRP A 89 -6.35 -9.04 11.08
CA TRP A 89 -6.00 -10.00 10.04
C TRP A 89 -5.48 -9.30 8.79
N SER A 90 -4.54 -9.94 8.12
CA SER A 90 -3.92 -9.42 6.89
C SER A 90 -3.80 -10.49 5.82
N GLN A 91 -3.52 -10.02 4.59
CA GLN A 91 -3.19 -10.84 3.44
C GLN A 91 -4.21 -11.96 3.18
N MET A 92 -5.50 -11.59 3.28
CA MET A 92 -6.59 -12.42 2.78
C MET A 92 -6.64 -12.41 1.24
N HIS A 93 -6.15 -11.34 0.64
CA HIS A 93 -5.66 -11.32 -0.73
C HIS A 93 -4.16 -11.57 -0.69
N GLY A 94 -3.68 -12.51 -1.51
CA GLY A 94 -2.30 -12.98 -1.43
C GLY A 94 -1.26 -11.97 -1.90
N ASP A 95 -1.65 -11.04 -2.75
CA ASP A 95 -0.85 -9.96 -3.33
C ASP A 95 -0.84 -8.67 -2.48
N GLU A 96 -1.33 -8.71 -1.24
CA GLU A 96 -1.41 -7.55 -0.35
C GLU A 96 -0.56 -7.79 0.93
N PRO A 97 0.79 -7.76 0.81
CA PRO A 97 1.69 -8.18 1.89
C PRO A 97 1.98 -7.13 2.97
N THR A 98 1.67 -5.86 2.74
CA THR A 98 2.22 -4.74 3.54
C THR A 98 1.86 -4.89 5.01
N ALA A 99 0.58 -5.14 5.32
CA ALA A 99 0.12 -5.29 6.69
C ALA A 99 0.68 -6.53 7.42
N THR A 100 0.96 -7.63 6.69
CA THR A 100 1.63 -8.81 7.27
C THR A 100 2.96 -8.42 7.88
N THR A 101 3.74 -7.62 7.16
CA THR A 101 5.05 -7.15 7.66
C THR A 101 4.91 -6.21 8.86
N ALA A 102 3.91 -5.34 8.86
CA ALA A 102 3.62 -4.44 9.97
C ALA A 102 3.17 -5.19 11.24
N LEU A 103 2.42 -6.29 11.11
CA LEU A 103 2.06 -7.14 12.25
C LEU A 103 3.29 -7.81 12.88
N PHE A 104 4.29 -8.19 12.08
CA PHE A 104 5.54 -8.70 12.62
C PHE A 104 6.38 -7.61 13.31
N ASP A 105 6.38 -6.38 12.79
CA ASP A 105 7.00 -5.23 13.47
C ASP A 105 6.31 -4.94 14.82
N LEU A 106 4.96 -5.01 14.84
CA LEU A 106 4.17 -4.86 16.05
C LEU A 106 4.48 -5.96 17.08
N LEU A 107 4.60 -7.21 16.64
CA LEU A 107 4.96 -8.32 17.52
C LEU A 107 6.39 -8.18 18.08
N ALA A 108 7.33 -7.65 17.29
CA ALA A 108 8.67 -7.33 17.75
C ALA A 108 8.65 -6.24 18.82
N PHE A 109 7.89 -5.17 18.59
CA PHE A 109 7.68 -4.10 19.56
C PHE A 109 7.04 -4.61 20.85
N ILE A 110 5.94 -5.35 20.75
CA ILE A 110 5.23 -5.89 21.92
C ILE A 110 6.15 -6.78 22.76
N THR A 111 6.97 -7.63 22.13
CA THR A 111 7.81 -8.60 22.85
C THR A 111 9.15 -8.04 23.33
N ALA A 112 9.51 -6.82 22.93
CA ALA A 112 10.73 -6.17 23.34
C ALA A 112 10.76 -5.98 24.88
N PRO A 113 11.89 -6.31 25.56
CA PRO A 113 12.02 -6.12 27.01
C PRO A 113 11.80 -4.68 27.46
N GLU A 114 12.30 -3.71 26.71
CA GLU A 114 12.16 -2.27 26.96
C GLU A 114 10.71 -1.78 26.86
N GLN A 115 9.84 -2.52 26.17
CA GLN A 115 8.40 -2.22 26.07
C GLN A 115 7.57 -2.92 27.15
N ALA A 116 8.21 -3.52 28.18
CA ALA A 116 7.48 -4.22 29.23
C ALA A 116 6.45 -3.35 29.94
N GLN A 117 6.81 -2.12 30.30
CA GLN A 117 5.89 -1.20 30.97
C GLN A 117 4.70 -0.83 30.08
N TRP A 118 4.95 -0.51 28.81
CA TRP A 118 3.88 -0.21 27.85
C TRP A 118 2.95 -1.42 27.66
N ARG A 119 3.52 -2.60 27.43
CA ARG A 119 2.80 -3.86 27.26
C ARG A 119 1.94 -4.19 28.48
N GLU A 120 2.52 -4.13 29.68
CA GLU A 120 1.80 -4.42 30.93
C GLU A 120 0.66 -3.43 31.19
N GLY A 121 0.77 -2.20 30.68
CA GLY A 121 -0.25 -1.17 30.81
C GLY A 121 -1.59 -1.45 30.12
N TRP A 122 -1.66 -2.43 29.21
CA TRP A 122 -2.91 -2.81 28.52
C TRP A 122 -3.24 -4.31 28.57
N MET A 123 -2.31 -5.18 28.98
CA MET A 123 -2.50 -6.65 28.94
C MET A 123 -3.66 -7.17 29.79
N ASP A 124 -4.03 -6.45 30.85
CA ASP A 124 -5.19 -6.77 31.71
C ASP A 124 -6.51 -6.24 31.16
N ASP A 125 -6.47 -5.26 30.24
CA ASP A 125 -7.66 -4.65 29.64
C ASP A 125 -8.01 -5.28 28.29
N LEU A 126 -6.98 -5.69 27.52
CA LEU A 126 -7.14 -6.21 26.17
C LEU A 126 -6.70 -7.68 26.05
N THR A 127 -7.38 -8.40 25.15
CA THR A 127 -6.86 -9.60 24.51
C THR A 127 -6.76 -9.36 23.02
N LEU A 128 -5.58 -9.54 22.45
CA LEU A 128 -5.32 -9.41 21.01
C LEU A 128 -5.23 -10.79 20.36
N VAL A 129 -5.80 -10.93 19.17
CA VAL A 129 -5.53 -12.05 18.25
C VAL A 129 -5.21 -11.52 16.85
N MET A 130 -4.08 -11.95 16.32
CA MET A 130 -3.58 -11.55 15.00
C MET A 130 -3.52 -12.77 14.08
N VAL A 131 -3.98 -12.64 12.83
CA VAL A 131 -3.80 -13.63 11.76
C VAL A 131 -2.91 -13.00 10.69
N PRO A 132 -1.57 -13.18 10.75
CA PRO A 132 -0.66 -12.46 9.86
C PRO A 132 -0.79 -12.82 8.39
N MET A 133 -1.27 -14.02 8.05
CA MET A 133 -1.44 -14.41 6.65
C MET A 133 -2.63 -15.36 6.55
N LEU A 134 -3.77 -14.85 6.08
CA LEU A 134 -4.98 -15.64 5.96
C LEU A 134 -5.02 -16.50 4.69
N ASN A 135 -4.47 -16.01 3.57
CA ASN A 135 -4.47 -16.70 2.28
C ASN A 135 -3.03 -17.05 1.83
N PRO A 136 -2.39 -18.06 2.45
CA PRO A 136 -1.02 -18.44 2.10
C PRO A 136 -0.90 -19.00 0.68
N ASP A 137 -1.97 -19.58 0.11
CA ASP A 137 -1.94 -20.10 -1.26
C ASP A 137 -1.90 -18.97 -2.29
N GLY A 138 -2.71 -17.93 -2.09
CA GLY A 138 -2.64 -16.71 -2.90
C GLY A 138 -1.30 -16.00 -2.74
N ALA A 139 -0.72 -15.99 -1.52
CA ALA A 139 0.56 -15.38 -1.23
C ALA A 139 1.71 -16.01 -2.03
N GLU A 140 1.77 -17.35 -2.10
CA GLU A 140 2.78 -18.04 -2.92
C GLU A 140 2.69 -17.66 -4.40
N ARG A 141 1.47 -17.42 -4.89
CA ARG A 141 1.18 -17.09 -6.29
C ARG A 141 1.21 -15.59 -6.59
N VAL A 142 1.31 -14.74 -5.55
CA VAL A 142 1.18 -13.28 -5.65
C VAL A 142 -0.13 -12.91 -6.37
N THR A 143 -1.24 -13.47 -5.89
CA THR A 143 -2.57 -13.22 -6.46
C THR A 143 -3.57 -12.84 -5.39
N ARG A 144 -4.49 -11.94 -5.75
CA ARG A 144 -5.67 -11.61 -4.94
C ARG A 144 -6.49 -12.83 -4.48
N HIS A 145 -6.61 -13.82 -5.35
CA HIS A 145 -7.47 -14.99 -5.10
C HIS A 145 -6.71 -16.11 -4.38
N ASN A 146 -7.44 -17.01 -3.70
CA ASN A 146 -6.85 -18.24 -3.16
C ASN A 146 -6.63 -19.31 -4.25
N ALA A 147 -6.13 -20.50 -3.90
CA ALA A 147 -5.89 -21.59 -4.86
C ALA A 147 -7.15 -22.03 -5.64
N GLN A 148 -8.33 -21.84 -5.07
CA GLN A 148 -9.61 -22.16 -5.71
C GLN A 148 -10.11 -21.02 -6.63
N SER A 149 -9.32 -19.95 -6.82
CA SER A 149 -9.69 -18.73 -7.53
C SER A 149 -10.83 -17.94 -6.87
N PHE A 150 -11.07 -18.13 -5.58
CA PHE A 150 -12.04 -17.32 -4.83
C PHE A 150 -11.37 -16.05 -4.32
N ASP A 151 -12.07 -14.91 -4.47
CA ASP A 151 -11.79 -13.73 -3.66
C ASP A 151 -12.36 -14.03 -2.28
N VAL A 152 -11.48 -14.31 -1.32
CA VAL A 152 -11.87 -14.66 0.06
C VAL A 152 -12.71 -13.53 0.67
N ASN A 153 -12.43 -12.27 0.33
CA ASN A 153 -13.19 -11.10 0.75
C ASN A 153 -14.49 -10.88 -0.05
N ARG A 154 -14.95 -11.88 -0.81
CA ARG A 154 -16.27 -11.93 -1.45
C ARG A 154 -17.03 -13.22 -1.11
N ASP A 155 -16.52 -13.97 -0.14
CA ASP A 155 -17.01 -15.28 0.30
C ASP A 155 -17.51 -15.27 1.77
N ALA A 156 -17.63 -14.11 2.43
CA ALA A 156 -17.94 -14.03 3.87
C ALA A 156 -19.31 -14.62 4.26
N LYS A 157 -20.24 -14.75 3.30
CA LYS A 157 -21.58 -15.28 3.50
C LYS A 157 -21.71 -16.74 3.09
N ALA A 158 -21.02 -17.14 2.01
CA ALA A 158 -21.08 -18.50 1.49
C ALA A 158 -20.06 -19.43 2.17
N LEU A 159 -18.92 -18.88 2.63
CA LEU A 159 -17.87 -19.56 3.40
C LEU A 159 -17.38 -20.86 2.71
N GLN A 160 -17.20 -20.79 1.39
CA GLN A 160 -16.76 -21.92 0.56
C GLN A 160 -15.26 -22.19 0.68
N SER A 161 -14.46 -21.14 0.90
CA SER A 161 -13.02 -21.23 1.13
C SER A 161 -12.69 -21.73 2.55
N PRO A 162 -11.66 -22.58 2.73
CA PRO A 162 -11.17 -22.93 4.07
C PRO A 162 -10.65 -21.70 4.82
N GLU A 163 -10.02 -20.75 4.12
CA GLU A 163 -9.55 -19.47 4.66
C GLU A 163 -10.72 -18.66 5.25
N GLY A 164 -11.80 -18.48 4.49
CA GLY A 164 -12.98 -17.74 4.94
C GLY A 164 -13.68 -18.41 6.12
N ARG A 165 -13.79 -19.75 6.11
CA ARG A 165 -14.34 -20.51 7.26
C ARG A 165 -13.50 -20.31 8.52
N ALA A 166 -12.17 -20.33 8.39
CA ALA A 166 -11.26 -20.14 9.51
C ALA A 166 -11.45 -18.76 10.16
N LEU A 167 -11.44 -17.69 9.36
CA LEU A 167 -11.63 -16.32 9.85
C LEU A 167 -13.00 -16.13 10.51
N MET A 168 -14.08 -16.62 9.88
CA MET A 168 -15.43 -16.53 10.45
C MET A 168 -15.55 -17.32 11.77
N SER A 169 -14.97 -18.52 11.84
CA SER A 169 -14.98 -19.34 13.05
C SER A 169 -14.22 -18.66 14.19
N LEU A 170 -13.05 -18.10 13.89
CA LEU A 170 -12.26 -17.30 14.83
C LEU A 170 -13.08 -16.11 15.34
N ALA A 171 -13.69 -15.31 14.46
CA ALA A 171 -14.51 -14.17 14.87
C ALA A 171 -15.69 -14.57 15.76
N LYS A 172 -16.40 -15.67 15.44
CA LYS A 172 -17.55 -16.15 16.23
C LYS A 172 -17.16 -16.67 17.62
N SER A 173 -16.02 -17.35 17.72
CA SER A 173 -15.51 -17.90 18.98
C SER A 173 -14.85 -16.82 19.84
N PHE A 174 -14.05 -15.96 19.21
CA PHE A 174 -13.33 -14.88 19.86
C PHE A 174 -14.24 -13.70 20.21
N LYS A 175 -15.29 -13.41 19.43
CA LYS A 175 -16.23 -12.30 19.68
C LYS A 175 -15.51 -10.95 19.89
N PRO A 176 -14.72 -10.48 18.90
CA PRO A 176 -14.00 -9.22 19.04
C PRO A 176 -14.96 -8.03 19.19
N GLU A 177 -14.57 -7.04 20.00
CA GLU A 177 -15.22 -5.73 20.02
C GLU A 177 -14.67 -4.83 18.89
N PHE A 178 -13.39 -5.02 18.54
CA PHE A 178 -12.70 -4.32 17.44
C PHE A 178 -12.08 -5.30 16.45
N GLY A 179 -12.21 -5.00 15.16
CA GLY A 179 -11.64 -5.79 14.07
C GLY A 179 -10.83 -4.93 13.12
N PHE A 180 -9.56 -5.28 12.87
CA PHE A 180 -8.71 -4.61 11.88
C PHE A 180 -8.61 -5.45 10.62
N ASN A 181 -9.28 -4.99 9.57
CA ASN A 181 -9.21 -5.53 8.22
C ASN A 181 -8.05 -4.85 7.48
N LEU A 182 -6.93 -5.56 7.32
CA LEU A 182 -5.70 -4.96 6.81
C LEU A 182 -5.44 -5.43 5.37
N HIS A 183 -5.37 -4.48 4.46
CA HIS A 183 -5.31 -4.68 3.01
C HIS A 183 -4.27 -3.76 2.36
N ASP A 184 -4.02 -3.98 1.07
CA ASP A 184 -3.30 -3.07 0.20
C ASP A 184 -4.23 -2.59 -0.93
N GLN A 185 -4.03 -1.35 -1.36
CA GLN A 185 -4.71 -0.78 -2.53
C GLN A 185 -3.73 -0.55 -3.69
N ASN A 186 -4.29 -0.39 -4.89
CA ASN A 186 -3.51 -0.08 -6.09
C ASN A 186 -2.74 1.25 -5.90
N ARG A 187 -1.53 1.33 -6.44
CA ARG A 187 -0.73 2.56 -6.52
C ARG A 187 -1.37 3.70 -7.32
N HIS A 188 -2.44 3.43 -8.08
CA HIS A 188 -3.17 4.43 -8.87
C HIS A 188 -4.15 5.29 -8.06
N TYR A 189 -4.33 5.02 -6.77
CA TYR A 189 -5.20 5.81 -5.89
C TYR A 189 -4.56 7.13 -5.45
N GLY A 190 -5.34 8.22 -5.53
CA GLY A 190 -4.98 9.55 -5.03
C GLY A 190 -5.89 10.02 -3.90
N VAL A 191 -5.46 11.06 -3.17
CA VAL A 191 -6.24 11.69 -2.11
C VAL A 191 -7.14 12.78 -2.70
N GLY A 192 -8.45 12.56 -2.70
CA GLY A 192 -9.44 13.53 -3.21
C GLY A 192 -9.11 14.05 -4.61
N GLN A 193 -9.01 15.38 -4.74
CA GLN A 193 -8.63 16.07 -5.98
C GLN A 193 -7.22 16.68 -5.90
N THR A 194 -6.33 16.08 -5.10
CA THR A 194 -4.95 16.54 -4.90
C THR A 194 -3.97 15.78 -5.78
N ASP A 195 -2.71 16.24 -5.76
CA ASP A 195 -1.55 15.59 -6.38
C ASP A 195 -0.86 14.59 -5.44
N LYS A 196 -1.55 14.11 -4.40
CA LYS A 196 -1.00 13.18 -3.41
C LYS A 196 -1.52 11.76 -3.64
N MET A 197 -0.60 10.80 -3.62
CA MET A 197 -0.95 9.37 -3.61
C MET A 197 -1.63 9.03 -2.28
N ALA A 198 -2.67 8.19 -2.32
CA ALA A 198 -3.28 7.67 -1.10
C ALA A 198 -2.40 6.56 -0.52
N THR A 199 -1.47 6.90 0.38
CA THR A 199 -0.58 5.92 1.03
C THR A 199 -1.31 5.12 2.09
N ILE A 200 -2.26 5.74 2.80
CA ILE A 200 -3.18 5.04 3.72
C ILE A 200 -4.61 5.47 3.38
N SER A 201 -5.47 4.50 3.07
CA SER A 201 -6.92 4.73 3.08
C SER A 201 -7.58 4.00 4.25
N VAL A 202 -8.56 4.63 4.88
CA VAL A 202 -9.27 4.07 6.03
C VAL A 202 -10.77 4.00 5.77
N LEU A 203 -11.44 3.02 6.39
CA LEU A 203 -12.90 2.92 6.31
C LEU A 203 -13.47 2.28 7.58
N ALA A 204 -14.57 2.82 8.09
CA ALA A 204 -15.47 2.11 9.00
C ALA A 204 -16.57 1.47 8.13
N PRO A 205 -16.50 0.15 7.84
CA PRO A 205 -17.38 -0.49 6.87
C PRO A 205 -18.86 -0.28 7.19
N ALA A 206 -19.68 -0.18 6.15
CA ALA A 206 -21.12 -0.13 6.32
C ALA A 206 -21.63 -1.49 6.83
N TYR A 207 -22.69 -1.46 7.65
CA TYR A 207 -23.39 -2.67 8.10
C TYR A 207 -24.72 -2.89 7.36
N ASN A 208 -25.12 -1.97 6.48
CA ASN A 208 -26.31 -2.06 5.67
C ASN A 208 -26.22 -1.17 4.42
N GLU A 209 -27.13 -1.39 3.47
CA GLU A 209 -27.20 -0.61 2.22
C GLU A 209 -27.42 0.89 2.43
N ALA A 210 -28.15 1.26 3.49
CA ALA A 210 -28.43 2.64 3.86
C ALA A 210 -27.21 3.38 4.46
N ARG A 211 -26.11 2.67 4.74
CA ARG A 211 -24.87 3.20 5.33
C ARG A 211 -25.15 3.97 6.63
N GLU A 212 -26.06 3.44 7.44
CA GLU A 212 -26.36 4.02 8.75
C GLU A 212 -25.16 3.96 9.70
N VAL A 213 -25.21 4.75 10.76
CA VAL A 213 -24.19 4.78 11.81
C VAL A 213 -24.80 4.30 13.12
N ASN A 214 -24.54 3.04 13.46
CA ASN A 214 -24.88 2.45 14.75
C ASN A 214 -23.73 2.64 15.76
N ALA A 215 -23.87 2.11 16.97
CA ALA A 215 -22.86 2.27 18.01
C ALA A 215 -21.49 1.67 17.66
N SER A 216 -21.43 0.49 17.03
CA SER A 216 -20.15 -0.14 16.66
C SER A 216 -19.46 0.60 15.52
N ARG A 217 -20.20 1.00 14.47
CA ARG A 217 -19.64 1.80 13.37
C ARG A 217 -19.19 3.18 13.85
N ALA A 218 -19.96 3.85 14.70
CA ALA A 218 -19.54 5.12 15.30
C ALA A 218 -18.25 4.97 16.10
N ARG A 219 -18.09 3.86 16.84
CA ARG A 219 -16.85 3.56 17.59
C ARG A 219 -15.65 3.41 16.65
N ALA A 220 -15.81 2.65 15.57
CA ALA A 220 -14.78 2.50 14.54
C ALA A 220 -14.42 3.85 13.91
N MET A 221 -15.41 4.68 13.54
CA MET A 221 -15.18 6.02 12.98
C MET A 221 -14.38 6.92 13.93
N LYS A 222 -14.73 6.92 15.22
CA LYS A 222 -13.99 7.69 16.24
C LYS A 222 -12.55 7.24 16.39
N LEU A 223 -12.33 5.91 16.44
CA LEU A 223 -10.99 5.36 16.50
C LEU A 223 -10.19 5.74 15.25
N ILE A 224 -10.74 5.58 14.06
CA ILE A 224 -10.10 6.00 12.80
C ILE A 224 -9.75 7.50 12.82
N GLY A 225 -10.66 8.35 13.30
CA GLY A 225 -10.40 9.78 13.46
C GLY A 225 -9.18 10.06 14.34
N LEU A 226 -9.03 9.34 15.45
CA LEU A 226 -7.84 9.43 16.31
C LEU A 226 -6.58 8.93 15.60
N LEU A 227 -6.64 7.76 14.96
CA LEU A 227 -5.49 7.13 14.32
C LEU A 227 -4.95 7.99 13.17
N THR A 228 -5.83 8.58 12.37
CA THR A 228 -5.44 9.46 11.27
C THR A 228 -4.82 10.77 11.75
N GLN A 229 -5.32 11.35 12.85
CA GLN A 229 -4.66 12.49 13.50
C GLN A 229 -3.28 12.12 14.05
N ARG A 230 -3.07 10.89 14.52
CA ARG A 230 -1.79 10.44 15.05
C ARG A 230 -0.72 10.34 13.96
N ILE A 231 -1.06 9.78 12.80
CA ILE A 231 -0.09 9.57 11.71
C ILE A 231 0.05 10.77 10.76
N GLY A 232 -0.94 11.68 10.73
CA GLY A 232 -0.93 12.87 9.88
C GLY A 232 0.37 13.68 9.93
N PRO A 233 0.95 13.95 11.11
CA PRO A 233 2.24 14.64 11.21
C PRO A 233 3.43 13.89 10.58
N VAL A 234 3.33 12.57 10.41
CA VAL A 234 4.42 11.71 9.88
C VAL A 234 4.31 11.56 8.36
N ILE A 235 3.11 11.31 7.84
CA ILE A 235 2.90 11.06 6.39
C ILE A 235 2.27 12.21 5.63
N GLY A 236 1.87 13.29 6.30
CA GLY A 236 1.26 14.46 5.68
C GLY A 236 -0.05 14.13 4.97
N ASP A 237 -0.27 14.77 3.82
CA ASP A 237 -1.53 14.73 3.05
C ASP A 237 -1.71 13.44 2.21
N HIS A 238 -1.24 12.31 2.73
CA HIS A 238 -1.29 10.99 2.07
C HIS A 238 -2.36 10.05 2.67
N ILE A 239 -3.32 10.61 3.42
CA ILE A 239 -4.41 9.89 4.08
C ILE A 239 -5.71 10.12 3.33
N ALA A 240 -6.45 9.04 3.05
CA ALA A 240 -7.75 9.09 2.43
C ALA A 240 -8.78 8.19 3.14
N LYS A 241 -10.04 8.32 2.75
CA LYS A 241 -11.15 7.45 3.14
C LYS A 241 -11.51 6.55 1.96
N TYR A 242 -11.64 5.24 2.19
CA TYR A 242 -12.07 4.32 1.14
C TYR A 242 -13.57 4.46 0.86
N ASP A 243 -14.03 4.12 -0.34
CA ASP A 243 -15.46 4.11 -0.68
C ASP A 243 -16.24 3.20 0.27
N ASP A 244 -17.33 3.72 0.84
CA ASP A 244 -18.12 3.04 1.86
C ASP A 244 -19.37 2.34 1.29
N THR A 245 -19.36 2.04 -0.01
CA THR A 245 -20.42 1.26 -0.64
C THR A 245 -20.51 -0.12 0.01
N TYR A 246 -21.68 -0.42 0.55
CA TYR A 246 -21.96 -1.67 1.25
C TYR A 246 -21.70 -2.89 0.36
N ALA A 247 -20.69 -3.66 0.73
CA ALA A 247 -20.26 -4.88 0.09
C ALA A 247 -20.66 -6.07 0.98
N TRP A 248 -21.94 -6.43 0.98
CA TRP A 248 -22.52 -7.46 1.86
C TRP A 248 -21.81 -8.84 1.84
N ARG A 249 -21.00 -9.15 0.83
CA ARG A 249 -20.21 -10.40 0.75
C ARG A 249 -18.79 -10.28 1.31
N ALA A 250 -18.36 -9.09 1.70
CA ALA A 250 -17.06 -8.83 2.28
C ALA A 250 -17.03 -9.09 3.78
N PHE A 251 -15.86 -9.48 4.28
CA PHE A 251 -15.67 -9.76 5.70
C PHE A 251 -15.78 -8.50 6.55
N GLY A 252 -15.28 -7.36 6.06
CA GLY A 252 -15.37 -6.08 6.75
C GLY A 252 -16.82 -5.71 7.13
N ASP A 253 -17.68 -5.65 6.12
CA ASP A 253 -19.11 -5.35 6.23
C ASP A 253 -19.86 -6.43 7.01
N THR A 254 -19.57 -7.72 6.76
CA THR A 254 -20.18 -8.83 7.50
C THR A 254 -19.85 -8.75 9.00
N PHE A 255 -18.63 -8.37 9.37
CA PHE A 255 -18.25 -8.19 10.77
C PHE A 255 -18.86 -6.92 11.37
N ALA A 256 -19.01 -5.85 10.59
CA ALA A 256 -19.75 -4.66 11.02
C ALA A 256 -21.24 -4.99 11.29
N GLU A 257 -21.89 -5.79 10.43
CA GLU A 257 -23.24 -6.36 10.65
C GLU A 257 -23.33 -7.18 11.94
N MET A 258 -22.27 -7.94 12.27
CA MET A 258 -22.18 -8.71 13.50
C MET A 258 -21.96 -7.85 14.76
N GLY A 259 -21.90 -6.52 14.62
CA GLY A 259 -21.71 -5.57 15.72
C GLY A 259 -20.26 -5.32 16.09
N ILE A 260 -19.29 -5.80 15.30
CA ILE A 260 -17.87 -5.56 15.52
C ILE A 260 -17.54 -4.14 15.05
N SER A 261 -16.75 -3.41 15.84
CA SER A 261 -16.22 -2.10 15.44
C SER A 261 -15.07 -2.34 14.46
N THR A 262 -15.41 -2.55 13.18
CA THR A 262 -14.44 -2.91 12.14
C THR A 262 -13.77 -1.68 11.54
N ILE A 263 -12.45 -1.73 11.40
CA ILE A 263 -11.59 -0.72 10.80
C ILE A 263 -10.87 -1.37 9.61
N LEU A 264 -11.08 -0.81 8.42
CA LEU A 264 -10.28 -1.10 7.24
C LEU A 264 -9.07 -0.16 7.20
N ILE A 265 -7.89 -0.72 6.94
CA ILE A 265 -6.69 0.03 6.56
C ILE A 265 -6.19 -0.54 5.23
N GLU A 266 -6.11 0.32 4.23
CA GLU A 266 -5.63 0.04 2.88
C GLU A 266 -4.26 0.69 2.69
N SER A 267 -3.25 -0.13 2.43
CA SER A 267 -1.86 0.28 2.21
C SER A 267 -1.64 0.59 0.72
N GLY A 268 -1.52 1.86 0.37
CA GLY A 268 -1.27 2.30 -0.99
C GLY A 268 0.17 2.73 -1.24
N ALA A 269 0.41 3.33 -2.39
CA ALA A 269 1.74 3.79 -2.78
C ALA A 269 2.15 5.08 -2.06
N HIS A 270 3.46 5.27 -1.97
CA HIS A 270 4.10 6.51 -1.60
C HIS A 270 5.20 6.83 -2.62
N PRO A 271 5.52 8.11 -2.87
CA PRO A 271 6.61 8.45 -3.77
C PRO A 271 7.93 7.76 -3.38
N ASN A 272 8.60 7.14 -4.36
CA ASN A 272 9.89 6.45 -4.21
C ASN A 272 9.89 5.34 -3.13
N ASP A 273 8.75 4.65 -2.97
CA ASP A 273 8.60 3.57 -1.99
C ASP A 273 8.04 2.30 -2.65
N PRO A 274 8.88 1.60 -3.43
CA PRO A 274 8.42 0.50 -4.27
C PRO A 274 7.81 -0.64 -3.45
N ASN A 275 8.30 -0.91 -2.24
CA ASN A 275 7.80 -2.00 -1.39
C ASN A 275 6.88 -1.50 -0.26
N ARG A 276 6.23 -0.33 -0.41
CA ARG A 276 5.26 0.22 0.56
C ARG A 276 5.77 0.29 2.01
N GLN A 277 7.06 0.57 2.22
CA GLN A 277 7.66 0.65 3.56
C GLN A 277 7.13 1.85 4.38
N VAL A 278 6.69 2.93 3.74
CA VAL A 278 6.00 4.03 4.40
C VAL A 278 4.64 3.55 4.91
N ALA A 279 3.86 2.85 4.08
CA ALA A 279 2.57 2.31 4.51
C ALA A 279 2.73 1.20 5.57
N ARG A 280 3.78 0.38 5.52
CA ARG A 280 4.15 -0.58 6.57
C ARG A 280 4.36 0.13 7.92
N ARG A 281 5.16 1.19 7.93
CA ARG A 281 5.40 2.01 9.13
C ARG A 281 4.09 2.59 9.67
N MET A 282 3.22 3.09 8.79
CA MET A 282 1.94 3.65 9.21
C MET A 282 0.99 2.62 9.79
N ASN A 283 0.91 1.43 9.21
CA ASN A 283 0.17 0.33 9.81
C ASN A 283 0.69 0.03 11.22
N PHE A 284 2.00 -0.06 11.40
CA PHE A 284 2.61 -0.25 12.73
C PHE A 284 2.20 0.85 13.71
N GLU A 285 2.41 2.13 13.36
CA GLU A 285 2.10 3.26 14.23
C GLU A 285 0.60 3.34 14.58
N MET A 286 -0.27 3.10 13.60
CA MET A 286 -1.72 3.04 13.81
C MET A 286 -2.12 1.90 14.75
N LEU A 287 -1.52 0.71 14.62
CA LEU A 287 -1.86 -0.43 15.46
C LEU A 287 -1.36 -0.25 16.90
N VAL A 288 -0.18 0.33 17.11
CA VAL A 288 0.31 0.72 18.45
C VAL A 288 -0.64 1.76 19.08
N ALA A 289 -0.96 2.82 18.35
CA ALA A 289 -1.88 3.85 18.82
C ALA A 289 -3.31 3.32 19.07
N ALA A 290 -3.75 2.32 18.30
CA ALA A 290 -5.03 1.67 18.51
C ALA A 290 -5.06 0.89 19.82
N ILE A 291 -4.00 0.14 20.14
CA ILE A 291 -3.88 -0.59 21.41
C ILE A 291 -3.98 0.40 22.58
N ASP A 292 -3.20 1.48 22.56
CA ASP A 292 -3.25 2.53 23.59
C ASP A 292 -4.63 3.15 23.71
N SER A 293 -5.25 3.47 22.58
CA SER A 293 -6.52 4.17 22.55
C SER A 293 -7.69 3.30 23.00
N ILE A 294 -7.69 2.02 22.62
CA ILE A 294 -8.72 1.06 23.03
C ILE A 294 -8.60 0.80 24.54
N ALA A 295 -7.39 0.57 25.06
CA ALA A 295 -7.18 0.32 26.48
C ALA A 295 -7.56 1.54 27.35
N SER A 296 -7.12 2.74 26.95
CA SER A 296 -7.41 3.97 27.70
C SER A 296 -8.80 4.56 27.46
N GLY A 297 -9.50 4.12 26.40
CA GLY A 297 -10.75 4.72 25.94
C GLY A 297 -10.59 6.10 25.29
N SER A 298 -9.37 6.53 24.93
CA SER A 298 -9.11 7.89 24.44
C SER A 298 -9.77 8.24 23.10
N TYR A 299 -10.24 7.25 22.33
CA TYR A 299 -11.04 7.47 21.13
C TYR A 299 -12.47 7.95 21.46
N GLN A 300 -13.01 7.65 22.65
CA GLN A 300 -14.40 7.94 23.00
C GLN A 300 -14.82 9.41 22.85
N PRO A 301 -14.02 10.40 23.30
CA PRO A 301 -14.34 11.83 23.12
C PRO A 301 -14.17 12.35 21.69
N VAL A 302 -13.54 11.59 20.79
CA VAL A 302 -13.35 12.00 19.38
C VAL A 302 -14.72 12.10 18.70
N SER A 303 -14.91 13.15 17.89
CA SER A 303 -16.12 13.32 17.10
C SER A 303 -16.06 12.47 15.82
N VAL A 304 -17.19 11.90 15.41
CA VAL A 304 -17.32 11.23 14.10
C VAL A 304 -17.00 12.20 12.95
N GLY A 305 -17.22 13.51 13.15
CA GLY A 305 -16.87 14.53 12.16
C GLY A 305 -15.37 14.57 11.80
N VAL A 306 -14.48 14.07 12.65
CA VAL A 306 -13.05 13.93 12.31
C VAL A 306 -12.86 12.89 11.21
N TYR A 307 -13.58 11.75 11.29
CA TYR A 307 -13.60 10.74 10.24
C TYR A 307 -14.30 11.23 8.97
N ASP A 308 -15.40 11.97 9.12
CA ASP A 308 -16.15 12.49 7.97
C ASP A 308 -15.31 13.48 7.15
N ALA A 309 -14.44 14.25 7.80
CA ALA A 309 -13.55 15.22 7.18
C ALA A 309 -12.40 14.60 6.38
N ILE A 310 -12.13 13.29 6.51
CA ILE A 310 -11.10 12.62 5.72
C ILE A 310 -11.55 12.59 4.25
N PRO A 311 -10.73 13.10 3.31
CA PRO A 311 -11.07 13.09 1.89
C PRO A 311 -11.17 11.66 1.35
N PHE A 312 -12.12 11.39 0.47
CA PHE A 312 -12.20 10.08 -0.19
C PHE A 312 -11.00 9.82 -1.09
N ASN A 313 -10.59 8.56 -1.22
CA ASN A 313 -9.63 8.16 -2.23
C ASN A 313 -10.28 8.20 -3.62
N ARG A 314 -9.45 8.40 -4.64
CA ARG A 314 -9.89 8.44 -6.03
C ARG A 314 -9.09 7.44 -6.83
N ASP A 315 -9.77 6.42 -7.36
CA ASP A 315 -9.15 5.45 -8.27
C ASP A 315 -8.71 6.14 -9.57
N GLU A 316 -7.67 5.58 -10.20
CA GLU A 316 -7.07 6.08 -11.44
C GLU A 316 -6.67 7.57 -11.44
N ALA A 317 -6.47 8.15 -10.25
CA ALA A 317 -5.92 9.49 -10.07
C ALA A 317 -4.45 9.57 -10.51
N PHE A 318 -3.73 8.45 -10.34
CA PHE A 318 -2.35 8.29 -10.75
C PHE A 318 -2.21 7.27 -11.88
N VAL A 319 -1.19 7.49 -12.70
CA VAL A 319 -0.65 6.54 -13.67
C VAL A 319 0.84 6.36 -13.40
N ASP A 320 1.43 5.30 -13.93
CA ASP A 320 2.84 5.01 -13.63
C ASP A 320 3.75 6.04 -14.30
N VAL A 321 3.51 6.31 -15.59
CA VAL A 321 4.17 7.39 -16.32
C VAL A 321 3.13 8.29 -16.95
N LYS A 322 3.30 9.59 -16.75
CA LYS A 322 2.60 10.63 -17.49
C LYS A 322 3.61 11.44 -18.30
N ILE A 323 3.37 11.55 -19.60
CA ILE A 323 4.15 12.40 -20.48
C ILE A 323 3.25 13.52 -20.99
N ASP A 324 3.56 14.75 -20.57
CA ASP A 324 2.77 15.93 -20.89
C ASP A 324 3.25 16.59 -22.20
N ASN A 325 2.32 17.27 -22.89
CA ASN A 325 2.62 18.19 -23.99
C ASN A 325 3.32 17.57 -25.24
N VAL A 326 3.07 16.29 -25.52
CA VAL A 326 3.59 15.62 -26.72
C VAL A 326 2.93 16.21 -27.97
N ARG A 327 3.74 16.60 -28.98
CA ARG A 327 3.21 16.94 -30.31
C ARG A 327 3.06 15.67 -31.14
N ALA A 328 1.95 15.49 -31.84
CA ALA A 328 1.73 14.34 -32.72
C ALA A 328 0.99 14.77 -34.01
N GLY A 329 1.05 13.92 -35.04
CA GLY A 329 0.54 14.25 -36.37
C GLY A 329 1.42 15.26 -37.13
N ASP A 330 1.05 15.54 -38.38
CA ASP A 330 1.84 16.38 -39.29
C ASP A 330 0.98 17.43 -39.99
N GLY A 331 1.60 18.57 -40.34
CA GLY A 331 0.96 19.67 -41.06
C GLY A 331 -0.31 20.17 -40.36
N ASP A 332 -1.39 20.33 -41.13
CA ASP A 332 -2.69 20.78 -40.63
C ASP A 332 -3.38 19.77 -39.68
N LYS A 333 -2.83 18.55 -39.55
CA LYS A 333 -3.31 17.51 -38.63
C LYS A 333 -2.46 17.40 -37.38
N ALA A 334 -1.54 18.33 -37.14
CA ALA A 334 -0.75 18.36 -35.91
C ALA A 334 -1.61 18.73 -34.70
N TYR A 335 -1.37 18.06 -33.57
CA TYR A 335 -2.06 18.31 -32.31
C TYR A 335 -1.11 18.11 -31.12
N ARG A 336 -1.55 18.57 -29.95
CA ARG A 336 -0.89 18.31 -28.66
C ARG A 336 -1.72 17.30 -27.87
N THR A 337 -1.05 16.38 -27.20
CA THR A 337 -1.68 15.35 -26.37
C THR A 337 -0.77 15.03 -25.19
N ASP A 338 -1.35 14.51 -24.12
CA ASP A 338 -0.63 13.82 -23.06
C ASP A 338 -0.71 12.30 -23.32
N ILE A 339 0.20 11.54 -22.72
CA ILE A 339 0.25 10.07 -22.79
C ILE A 339 0.35 9.51 -21.38
N ALA A 340 -0.53 8.58 -21.02
CA ALA A 340 -0.48 7.83 -19.78
C ALA A 340 -0.09 6.37 -20.02
N ILE A 341 0.85 5.85 -19.24
CA ILE A 341 1.35 4.49 -19.32
C ILE A 341 1.21 3.82 -17.96
N ASN A 342 0.72 2.57 -17.95
CA ASN A 342 0.72 1.73 -16.76
C ASN A 342 1.36 0.37 -17.02
N HIS A 343 1.98 -0.18 -15.98
CA HIS A 343 2.41 -1.56 -15.86
C HIS A 343 1.32 -2.31 -15.06
N ARG A 344 0.66 -3.28 -15.69
CA ARG A 344 -0.34 -4.13 -15.04
C ARG A 344 -0.07 -5.60 -15.39
N TYR A 345 0.10 -6.44 -14.38
CA TYR A 345 0.27 -7.90 -14.52
C TYR A 345 1.37 -8.31 -15.53
N GLY A 346 2.53 -7.66 -15.46
CA GLY A 346 3.65 -7.91 -16.40
C GLY A 346 3.43 -7.38 -17.82
N SER A 347 2.32 -6.67 -18.09
CA SER A 347 2.09 -5.97 -19.34
C SER A 347 2.27 -4.46 -19.17
N VAL A 348 2.89 -3.82 -20.13
CA VAL A 348 3.07 -2.37 -20.16
C VAL A 348 2.36 -1.80 -21.37
N SER A 349 1.48 -0.82 -21.14
CA SER A 349 0.71 -0.24 -22.24
C SER A 349 0.38 1.23 -22.02
N VAL A 350 0.17 1.93 -23.13
CA VAL A 350 -0.48 3.23 -23.13
C VAL A 350 -1.94 3.04 -22.76
N VAL A 351 -2.33 3.49 -21.57
CA VAL A 351 -3.69 3.34 -21.04
C VAL A 351 -4.61 4.46 -21.47
N ASP A 352 -4.07 5.67 -21.69
CA ASP A 352 -4.84 6.81 -22.15
C ASP A 352 -4.00 7.81 -22.94
N VAL A 353 -4.67 8.57 -23.82
CA VAL A 353 -4.09 9.67 -24.60
C VAL A 353 -5.13 10.79 -24.74
N GLY A 354 -4.72 12.04 -24.58
CA GLY A 354 -5.60 13.19 -24.76
C GLY A 354 -5.30 14.30 -23.75
N ASP A 355 -6.36 14.94 -23.24
CA ASP A 355 -6.28 15.83 -22.09
C ASP A 355 -6.27 14.99 -20.81
N LEU A 356 -5.10 14.91 -20.17
CA LEU A 356 -4.91 14.16 -18.93
C LEU A 356 -4.65 15.11 -17.75
N SER A 357 -5.19 16.33 -17.80
CA SER A 357 -5.06 17.34 -16.74
C SER A 357 -5.63 16.90 -15.39
N ASN A 358 -6.49 15.88 -15.36
CA ASN A 358 -7.05 15.30 -14.15
C ASN A 358 -6.21 14.15 -13.55
N LYS A 359 -5.13 13.72 -14.21
CA LYS A 359 -4.25 12.63 -13.78
C LYS A 359 -2.85 13.13 -13.41
N HIS A 360 -2.24 12.42 -12.47
CA HIS A 360 -0.86 12.60 -12.04
C HIS A 360 -0.02 11.38 -12.46
N GLY A 361 1.25 11.57 -12.79
CA GLY A 361 2.18 10.47 -13.01
C GLY A 361 3.01 10.20 -11.76
N ALA A 362 3.22 8.93 -11.39
CA ALA A 362 4.26 8.56 -10.43
C ALA A 362 5.63 9.04 -10.91
N LEU A 363 5.88 8.87 -12.22
CA LEU A 363 6.83 9.68 -12.98
C LEU A 363 6.05 10.62 -13.92
N SER A 364 6.31 11.92 -13.84
CA SER A 364 5.76 12.92 -14.77
C SER A 364 6.89 13.57 -15.57
N VAL A 365 6.74 13.65 -16.89
CA VAL A 365 7.75 14.20 -17.80
C VAL A 365 7.11 15.19 -18.77
N ASP A 366 7.61 16.42 -18.81
CA ASP A 366 7.17 17.40 -19.82
C ASP A 366 7.95 17.24 -21.13
N ALA A 367 7.23 16.81 -22.17
CA ALA A 367 7.74 16.65 -23.53
C ALA A 367 7.47 17.87 -24.41
N GLY A 368 7.19 19.04 -23.84
CA GLY A 368 7.03 20.29 -24.56
C GLY A 368 8.11 20.51 -25.64
N GLY A 369 7.66 20.78 -26.87
CA GLY A 369 8.53 20.97 -28.04
C GLY A 369 8.99 19.69 -28.73
N ALA A 370 8.82 18.52 -28.11
CA ALA A 370 9.10 17.24 -28.73
C ALA A 370 7.88 16.70 -29.50
N HIS A 371 8.16 16.08 -30.64
CA HIS A 371 7.23 15.40 -31.52
C HIS A 371 7.34 13.89 -31.35
N TYR A 372 6.20 13.23 -31.35
CA TYR A 372 6.07 11.79 -31.27
C TYR A 372 6.64 11.13 -32.52
N GLN A 373 7.50 10.14 -32.31
CA GLN A 373 8.10 9.35 -33.37
C GLN A 373 7.98 7.87 -33.04
N ALA A 374 7.37 7.12 -33.96
CA ALA A 374 7.42 5.66 -33.91
C ALA A 374 8.89 5.19 -33.94
N ALA A 375 9.25 4.29 -33.01
CA ALA A 375 10.58 3.71 -32.97
C ALA A 375 10.82 2.82 -34.20
N LYS A 376 12.07 2.79 -34.70
CA LYS A 376 12.49 1.87 -35.76
C LYS A 376 12.95 0.53 -35.18
N ALA A 377 12.72 -0.54 -35.93
CA ALA A 377 13.30 -1.85 -35.68
C ALA A 377 14.80 -1.87 -36.02
N PHE A 378 15.63 -2.39 -35.12
CA PHE A 378 16.99 -2.81 -35.43
C PHE A 378 17.01 -4.33 -35.68
N GLN A 379 17.36 -4.73 -36.91
CA GLN A 379 17.42 -6.14 -37.28
C GLN A 379 18.69 -6.80 -36.71
N LEU A 380 18.54 -7.88 -35.95
CA LEU A 380 19.63 -8.71 -35.47
C LEU A 380 20.02 -9.72 -36.55
N GLU A 381 21.18 -9.50 -37.17
CA GLU A 381 21.76 -10.41 -38.18
C GLU A 381 22.98 -11.18 -37.65
N LYS A 382 23.63 -10.64 -36.62
CA LYS A 382 24.81 -11.21 -35.95
C LYS A 382 24.83 -10.76 -34.49
N THR A 383 25.70 -11.39 -33.69
CA THR A 383 25.87 -11.03 -32.29
C THR A 383 26.18 -9.53 -32.14
N LEU A 384 25.40 -8.86 -31.28
CA LEU A 384 25.52 -7.46 -30.93
C LEU A 384 25.68 -7.35 -29.41
N GLU A 385 26.80 -6.76 -28.99
CA GLU A 385 27.02 -6.34 -27.62
C GLU A 385 26.37 -4.97 -27.42
N LEU A 386 25.38 -4.91 -26.54
CA LEU A 386 24.57 -3.73 -26.28
C LEU A 386 25.01 -3.06 -24.97
N THR A 387 26.13 -2.34 -25.05
CA THR A 387 26.58 -1.41 -23.99
C THR A 387 25.69 -0.16 -23.96
N ASP A 388 25.67 0.58 -22.84
CA ASP A 388 24.91 1.84 -22.72
C ASP A 388 25.27 2.84 -23.83
N ARG A 389 26.57 2.98 -24.13
CA ARG A 389 27.05 3.86 -25.21
C ARG A 389 26.49 3.44 -26.57
N ARG A 390 26.55 2.14 -26.88
CA ARG A 390 26.03 1.62 -28.16
C ARG A 390 24.53 1.81 -28.24
N TYR A 391 23.80 1.53 -27.15
CA TYR A 391 22.36 1.65 -27.14
C TYR A 391 21.91 3.11 -27.33
N LEU A 392 22.61 4.06 -26.70
CA LEU A 392 22.42 5.50 -26.96
C LEU A 392 22.59 5.88 -28.42
N GLU A 393 23.64 5.40 -29.09
CA GLU A 393 23.88 5.66 -30.51
C GLU A 393 22.70 5.15 -31.37
N LEU A 394 22.16 3.97 -31.05
CA LEU A 394 21.00 3.40 -31.72
C LEU A 394 19.73 4.23 -31.47
N LEU A 395 19.45 4.60 -30.23
CA LEU A 395 18.29 5.43 -29.85
C LEU A 395 18.35 6.80 -30.54
N ARG A 396 19.52 7.45 -30.58
CA ARG A 396 19.74 8.72 -31.30
C ARG A 396 19.48 8.60 -32.80
N SER A 397 19.71 7.42 -33.37
CA SER A 397 19.46 7.11 -34.78
C SER A 397 18.01 6.70 -35.06
N GLY A 398 17.16 6.62 -34.02
CA GLY A 398 15.74 6.32 -34.11
C GLY A 398 15.38 4.85 -33.85
N TYR A 399 16.34 3.99 -33.49
CA TYR A 399 16.09 2.57 -33.20
C TYR A 399 15.70 2.38 -31.74
N GLY A 400 14.46 1.94 -31.48
CA GLY A 400 13.95 1.76 -30.11
C GLY A 400 13.61 0.33 -29.73
N TYR A 401 13.70 -0.63 -30.67
CA TYR A 401 13.52 -2.05 -30.38
C TYR A 401 14.28 -2.92 -31.38
N PHE A 402 14.46 -4.18 -31.01
CA PHE A 402 15.20 -5.18 -31.79
C PHE A 402 14.24 -6.23 -32.37
N VAL A 403 14.57 -6.73 -33.56
CA VAL A 403 13.83 -7.82 -34.23
C VAL A 403 14.81 -8.91 -34.65
N GLY A 404 14.42 -10.17 -34.46
CA GLY A 404 15.22 -11.33 -34.83
C GLY A 404 15.49 -12.26 -33.64
N ASP A 405 16.56 -13.05 -33.74
CA ASP A 405 16.97 -13.97 -32.68
C ASP A 405 17.54 -13.21 -31.48
N SER A 406 16.88 -13.32 -30.33
CA SER A 406 17.29 -12.67 -29.09
C SER A 406 18.62 -13.18 -28.54
N GLU A 407 19.05 -14.40 -28.91
CA GLU A 407 20.34 -14.96 -28.48
C GLU A 407 21.52 -14.20 -29.09
N LEU A 408 21.29 -13.46 -30.18
CA LEU A 408 22.30 -12.58 -30.78
C LEU A 408 22.50 -11.29 -29.99
N LEU A 409 21.69 -10.98 -28.98
CA LEU A 409 21.80 -9.75 -28.22
C LEU A 409 22.45 -9.98 -26.85
N VAL A 410 23.71 -9.60 -26.72
CA VAL A 410 24.43 -9.63 -25.44
C VAL A 410 24.15 -8.31 -24.71
N LYS A 411 23.30 -8.37 -23.68
CA LYS A 411 22.81 -7.19 -22.95
C LYS A 411 23.76 -6.82 -21.82
N GLU A 412 24.52 -5.74 -22.00
CA GLU A 412 25.36 -5.16 -20.93
C GLU A 412 24.75 -3.89 -20.34
N THR A 413 23.81 -3.27 -21.05
CA THR A 413 23.06 -2.11 -20.60
C THR A 413 22.13 -2.40 -19.43
N GLN A 414 21.95 -1.41 -18.56
CA GLN A 414 20.98 -1.45 -17.46
C GLN A 414 19.58 -0.95 -17.88
N TRP A 415 19.41 -0.48 -19.13
CA TRP A 415 18.15 0.09 -19.59
C TRP A 415 17.19 -0.98 -20.11
N PRO A 416 15.87 -0.70 -20.14
CA PRO A 416 14.91 -1.60 -20.77
C PRO A 416 15.27 -1.90 -22.22
N VAL A 417 15.38 -3.19 -22.55
CA VAL A 417 15.67 -3.67 -23.91
C VAL A 417 14.44 -4.38 -24.46
N VAL A 418 13.87 -3.81 -25.52
CA VAL A 418 12.66 -4.32 -26.15
C VAL A 418 13.04 -5.21 -27.35
N VAL A 419 12.67 -6.48 -27.32
CA VAL A 419 12.98 -7.46 -28.38
C VAL A 419 11.69 -8.13 -28.85
N ASN A 420 11.47 -8.16 -30.16
CA ASN A 420 10.28 -8.72 -30.81
C ASN A 420 8.94 -8.26 -30.17
N PRO A 421 8.72 -6.95 -29.94
CA PRO A 421 7.49 -6.48 -29.31
C PRO A 421 6.26 -6.77 -30.18
N ALA A 422 5.16 -7.17 -29.54
CA ALA A 422 3.83 -7.20 -30.15
C ALA A 422 3.14 -5.84 -30.00
N ASN A 423 2.12 -5.55 -30.83
CA ASN A 423 1.28 -4.35 -30.72
C ASN A 423 2.10 -3.04 -30.60
N LEU A 424 2.99 -2.83 -31.56
CA LEU A 424 3.77 -1.59 -31.64
C LEU A 424 2.89 -0.42 -32.08
N GLU A 425 3.22 0.75 -31.56
CA GLU A 425 2.56 1.98 -31.98
C GLU A 425 2.83 2.30 -33.45
N GLY A 426 1.83 2.90 -34.09
CA GLY A 426 1.97 3.49 -35.42
C GLY A 426 2.58 4.89 -35.36
N GLU A 427 2.36 5.68 -36.40
CA GLU A 427 2.86 7.07 -36.51
C GLU A 427 2.25 8.05 -35.49
N ARG A 428 1.38 7.59 -34.58
CA ARG A 428 0.72 8.40 -33.56
C ARG A 428 0.57 7.61 -32.25
N PRO A 429 0.54 8.29 -31.09
CA PRO A 429 0.24 7.66 -29.81
C PRO A 429 -1.14 7.00 -29.84
N ALA A 430 -1.26 5.78 -29.30
CA ALA A 430 -2.54 5.08 -29.27
C ALA A 430 -2.69 4.17 -28.04
N ARG A 431 -3.92 4.12 -27.53
CA ARG A 431 -4.26 3.25 -26.39
C ARG A 431 -4.07 1.77 -26.72
N ARG A 432 -3.77 0.99 -25.68
CA ARG A 432 -3.56 -0.48 -25.72
C ARG A 432 -2.38 -0.92 -26.58
N GLN A 433 -1.51 0.01 -26.96
CA GLN A 433 -0.24 -0.30 -27.62
C GLN A 433 0.87 -0.46 -26.58
N THR A 434 1.90 -1.19 -26.96
CA THR A 434 3.14 -1.28 -26.19
C THR A 434 3.76 0.11 -26.10
N ALA A 435 4.15 0.53 -24.89
CA ALA A 435 4.77 1.83 -24.67
C ALA A 435 6.25 1.82 -25.11
N THR A 436 6.47 1.79 -26.42
CA THR A 436 7.80 1.84 -27.05
C THR A 436 7.81 2.82 -28.21
N PHE A 437 8.31 4.04 -27.97
CA PHE A 437 8.33 5.14 -28.92
C PHE A 437 9.42 6.17 -28.56
N LEU A 438 9.69 7.10 -29.47
CA LEU A 438 10.67 8.16 -29.27
C LEU A 438 9.99 9.53 -29.27
N LEU A 439 10.57 10.48 -28.57
CA LEU A 439 10.16 11.88 -28.57
C LEU A 439 11.32 12.73 -29.05
N LYS A 440 11.15 13.39 -30.20
CA LYS A 440 12.18 14.11 -30.94
C LYS A 440 11.86 15.59 -31.03
N ASP A 441 12.80 16.46 -30.71
CA ASP A 441 12.70 17.89 -31.01
C ASP A 441 13.70 18.28 -32.12
N GLU A 442 13.92 19.58 -32.35
CA GLU A 442 14.84 20.11 -33.37
C GLU A 442 16.29 19.63 -33.20
N ALA A 443 16.74 19.37 -31.98
CA ALA A 443 18.09 18.89 -31.68
C ALA A 443 18.22 17.35 -31.77
N GLY A 444 17.15 16.63 -32.15
CA GLY A 444 17.14 15.17 -32.27
C GLY A 444 16.33 14.48 -31.17
N VAL A 445 16.53 13.16 -31.04
CA VAL A 445 15.79 12.35 -30.05
C VAL A 445 16.14 12.84 -28.65
N ARG A 446 15.12 13.29 -27.91
CA ARG A 446 15.23 13.80 -26.54
C ARG A 446 14.95 12.68 -25.54
N LEU A 447 13.80 12.00 -25.71
CA LEU A 447 13.37 10.91 -24.82
C LEU A 447 13.12 9.64 -25.64
N ALA A 448 13.39 8.51 -25.03
CA ALA A 448 12.97 7.20 -25.51
C ALA A 448 12.10 6.53 -24.44
N VAL A 449 10.89 6.13 -24.81
CA VAL A 449 10.04 5.28 -23.98
C VAL A 449 10.24 3.86 -24.47
N LEU A 450 10.64 2.96 -23.57
CA LEU A 450 11.08 1.60 -23.87
C LEU A 450 10.38 0.64 -22.92
N ASN A 451 9.30 0.00 -23.38
CA ASN A 451 8.42 -0.82 -22.55
C ASN A 451 8.03 -0.10 -21.25
N GLY A 452 7.63 1.18 -21.37
CA GLY A 452 7.23 2.06 -20.26
C GLY A 452 8.36 2.71 -19.46
N GLY A 453 9.60 2.22 -19.54
CA GLY A 453 10.74 2.93 -18.99
C GLY A 453 11.08 4.16 -19.82
N VAL A 454 11.42 5.29 -19.19
CA VAL A 454 11.72 6.54 -19.89
C VAL A 454 13.22 6.84 -19.81
N VAL A 455 13.90 6.90 -20.94
CA VAL A 455 15.33 7.25 -21.03
C VAL A 455 15.48 8.67 -21.57
N ASP A 456 16.22 9.51 -20.86
CA ASP A 456 16.74 10.76 -21.41
C ASP A 456 17.96 10.44 -22.29
N VAL A 457 17.76 10.49 -23.60
CA VAL A 457 18.75 10.08 -24.61
C VAL A 457 19.92 11.09 -24.72
N ARG A 458 19.71 12.32 -24.24
CA ARG A 458 20.75 13.36 -24.27
C ARG A 458 21.71 13.18 -23.11
N ASN A 459 21.15 13.03 -21.92
CA ASN A 459 21.91 12.88 -20.69
C ASN A 459 22.39 11.43 -20.47
N GLY A 460 21.80 10.47 -21.17
CA GLY A 460 22.12 9.06 -21.00
C GLY A 460 21.70 8.54 -19.64
N THR A 461 20.49 8.90 -19.21
CA THR A 461 19.94 8.53 -17.91
C THR A 461 18.59 7.88 -18.06
N LEU A 462 18.38 6.77 -17.35
CA LEU A 462 17.04 6.22 -17.14
C LEU A 462 16.33 7.10 -16.10
N LEU A 463 15.20 7.69 -16.47
CA LEU A 463 14.32 8.35 -15.53
C LEU A 463 13.65 7.26 -14.71
N ALA A 464 13.99 7.20 -13.43
CA ALA A 464 13.58 6.12 -12.57
C ALA A 464 12.06 6.09 -12.40
N LEU A 465 11.54 4.86 -12.51
CA LEU A 465 10.22 4.44 -12.12
C LEU A 465 10.46 3.39 -11.06
N ASP A 466 10.32 3.75 -9.78
CA ASP A 466 10.35 2.77 -8.69
C ASP A 466 9.02 2.02 -8.68
N LEU A 467 8.78 1.24 -9.74
CA LEU A 467 7.60 0.40 -9.86
C LEU A 467 7.94 -0.99 -9.37
N GLU A 468 7.05 -1.54 -8.52
CA GLU A 468 7.03 -2.97 -8.24
C GLU A 468 7.08 -3.77 -9.55
N PRO A 469 7.93 -4.82 -9.63
CA PRO A 469 7.94 -5.74 -10.76
C PRO A 469 6.64 -6.53 -10.90
#